data_AF-A0A1H4NC23-F1
#
_entry.id   AF-A0A1H4NC23-F1
#
_cell.length_a   1.000
_cell.length_b   1.000
_cell.length_c   1.000
_cell.angle_alpha   90.00
_cell.angle_beta   90.00
_cell.angle_gamma   90.00
#
_symmetry.space_group_name_H-M   'P 1'
#
loop_
_entity.id
_entity.type
_entity.pdbx_description
1 polymer ?
#
loop_
_entity_poly.entity_id
_entity_poly.type
_entity_poly.pdbx_seq_one_letter_code
_entity_poly.pdbx_strand_id
1 'polypeptide(L)'
;MLIDGTYRLGPTTGRLLIRTGRAGLGRRAGHDLTIEATQWSGEAVVNVGEPDGSSVSVTVETDSLEVREGSGGLKPLTDADRAEIKRTLADKALLHTAAHPTIAFRSTRITGTPQSFEITGELTIKGRTHPVTAHKRSGPSDELFTARVAVALFGALGIALAVIVQGHSVGFLAQLATTVAASAVTPTLLYTFYWRHFNRTGLLWTVYGGTTLTIGLYLFSTAVSGSPTALIPTADFAWFGKSRPAMVSVPAAFLLGWAGSLAGRRRSGPAQAPEEDPLAVDALLLTGRPLTSRAVTPQGPSAPLRGTHRPL
;
A
#
# COMPACT_ATOMS: atom_id res chain seq x y z
N MET A 1 20.85 -11.08 8.64
CA MET A 1 21.26 -11.18 7.23
C MET A 1 21.04 -12.63 6.83
N LEU A 2 20.22 -12.91 5.80
CA LEU A 2 20.10 -14.28 5.29
C LEU A 2 21.43 -14.64 4.61
N ILE A 3 21.91 -15.85 4.86
CA ILE A 3 23.09 -16.43 4.21
C ILE A 3 22.66 -17.69 3.47
N ASP A 4 23.49 -18.16 2.56
CA ASP A 4 23.24 -19.43 1.88
C ASP A 4 23.22 -20.58 2.89
N GLY A 5 22.26 -21.49 2.74
CA GLY A 5 22.17 -22.65 3.62
C GLY A 5 20.77 -23.24 3.73
N THR A 6 20.68 -24.27 4.56
CA THR A 6 19.44 -24.99 4.86
C THR A 6 18.97 -24.63 6.26
N TYR A 7 17.72 -24.21 6.35
CA TYR A 7 17.08 -23.76 7.58
C TYR A 7 15.90 -24.66 7.93
N ARG A 8 15.89 -25.15 9.16
CA ARG A 8 14.72 -25.85 9.71
C ARG A 8 13.77 -24.85 10.33
N LEU A 9 12.52 -24.93 9.92
CA LEU A 9 11.43 -24.08 10.37
C LEU A 9 10.47 -24.91 11.24
N GLY A 10 9.90 -24.29 12.26
CA GLY A 10 8.94 -24.92 13.16
C GLY A 10 8.53 -23.99 14.30
N PRO A 11 7.73 -24.48 15.26
CA PRO A 11 7.19 -23.70 16.38
C PRO A 11 8.25 -22.99 17.24
N THR A 12 9.47 -23.52 17.27
CA THR A 12 10.60 -22.93 18.02
C THR A 12 11.28 -21.77 17.29
N THR A 13 11.14 -21.68 15.97
CA THR A 13 11.75 -20.65 15.12
C THR A 13 10.75 -19.61 14.64
N GLY A 14 9.45 -19.89 14.71
CA GLY A 14 8.40 -18.95 14.35
C GLY A 14 6.99 -19.43 14.67
N ARG A 15 6.00 -18.60 14.34
CA ARG A 15 4.58 -18.91 14.48
C ARG A 15 3.93 -18.98 13.11
N LEU A 16 3.08 -19.98 12.91
CA LEU A 16 2.28 -20.09 11.70
C LEU A 16 0.83 -19.73 12.04
N LEU A 17 0.38 -18.57 11.55
CA LEU A 17 -0.93 -18.02 11.85
C LEU A 17 -1.80 -18.03 10.59
N ILE A 18 -2.99 -18.58 10.71
CA ILE A 18 -4.06 -18.53 9.72
C ILE A 18 -5.03 -17.46 10.19
N ARG A 19 -5.24 -16.44 9.36
CA ARG A 19 -6.23 -15.39 9.62
C ARG A 19 -7.43 -15.61 8.74
N THR A 20 -8.59 -15.74 9.35
CA THR A 20 -9.85 -15.77 8.62
C THR A 20 -10.53 -14.41 8.76
N GLY A 21 -11.08 -13.92 7.67
CA GLY A 21 -11.85 -12.69 7.63
C GLY A 21 -13.23 -12.97 7.07
N ARG A 22 -14.23 -12.23 7.55
CA ARG A 22 -15.58 -12.30 7.00
C ARG A 22 -15.76 -11.23 5.95
N ALA A 23 -16.55 -11.56 4.95
CA ALA A 23 -16.96 -10.60 3.96
C ALA A 23 -18.48 -10.77 3.69
N GLY A 24 -19.09 -9.79 3.02
CA GLY A 24 -20.49 -9.86 2.56
C GLY A 24 -21.52 -9.38 3.60
N LEU A 25 -22.81 -9.56 3.31
CA LEU A 25 -23.94 -9.00 4.08
C LEU A 25 -23.98 -9.44 5.57
N GLY A 26 -23.28 -10.51 5.95
CA GLY A 26 -23.21 -11.05 7.32
C GLY A 26 -21.98 -10.62 8.14
N ARG A 27 -21.11 -9.73 7.64
CA ARG A 27 -19.83 -9.32 8.26
C ARG A 27 -19.92 -8.67 9.65
N ARG A 28 -21.11 -8.45 10.20
CA ARG A 28 -21.30 -7.93 11.57
C ARG A 28 -21.58 -9.04 12.60
N ALA A 29 -21.98 -10.24 12.17
CA ALA A 29 -22.44 -11.29 13.08
C ALA A 29 -21.32 -12.24 13.58
N GLY A 30 -20.43 -12.74 12.69
CA GLY A 30 -19.35 -13.67 13.08
C GLY A 30 -18.08 -13.02 13.68
N HIS A 31 -17.00 -13.79 13.81
CA HIS A 31 -15.69 -13.31 14.24
C HIS A 31 -14.65 -13.50 13.14
N ASP A 32 -13.68 -12.59 13.08
CA ASP A 32 -12.44 -12.76 12.33
C ASP A 32 -11.46 -13.49 13.24
N LEU A 33 -11.03 -14.68 12.84
CA LEU A 33 -10.26 -15.58 13.70
C LEU A 33 -8.78 -15.51 13.37
N THR A 34 -7.96 -15.50 14.41
CA THR A 34 -6.54 -15.86 14.32
C THR A 34 -6.39 -17.27 14.87
N ILE A 35 -6.07 -18.20 13.97
CA ILE A 35 -5.83 -19.61 14.27
C ILE A 35 -4.33 -19.85 14.19
N GLU A 36 -3.75 -20.55 15.15
CA GLU A 36 -2.34 -20.90 15.16
C GLU A 36 -2.16 -22.40 14.95
N ALA A 37 -1.23 -22.78 14.08
CA ALA A 37 -0.75 -24.16 14.01
C ALA A 37 0.36 -24.36 15.05
N THR A 38 0.09 -25.17 16.06
CA THR A 38 1.07 -25.42 17.14
C THR A 38 2.06 -26.53 16.80
N GLN A 39 1.74 -27.41 15.85
CA GLN A 39 2.63 -28.47 15.37
C GLN A 39 2.77 -28.35 13.86
N TRP A 40 3.95 -27.90 13.45
CA TRP A 40 4.34 -27.79 12.05
C TRP A 40 5.85 -27.97 11.92
N SER A 41 6.30 -28.33 10.73
CA SER A 41 7.71 -28.40 10.38
C SER A 41 7.91 -27.86 8.98
N GLY A 42 9.08 -27.30 8.72
CA GLY A 42 9.44 -26.87 7.39
C GLY A 42 10.93 -26.89 7.17
N GLU A 43 11.31 -26.84 5.91
CA GLU A 43 12.69 -26.74 5.49
C GLU A 43 12.78 -25.68 4.40
N ALA A 44 13.71 -24.75 4.56
CA ALA A 44 14.02 -23.72 3.58
C ALA A 44 15.47 -23.86 3.15
N VAL A 45 15.70 -24.09 1.86
CA VAL A 45 17.00 -23.99 1.22
C VAL A 45 17.09 -22.61 0.60
N VAL A 46 18.05 -21.81 1.06
CA VAL A 46 18.24 -20.42 0.61
C VAL A 46 19.52 -20.33 -0.19
N ASN A 47 19.40 -19.79 -1.39
CA ASN A 47 20.50 -19.37 -2.24
C ASN A 47 20.30 -17.88 -2.59
N VAL A 48 21.08 -17.03 -1.94
CA VAL A 48 21.00 -15.56 -2.02
C VAL A 48 21.47 -15.05 -3.38
N GLY A 49 22.46 -15.73 -3.98
CA GLY A 49 23.00 -15.39 -5.30
C GLY A 49 22.11 -15.86 -6.46
N GLU A 50 21.41 -16.97 -6.28
CA GLU A 50 20.53 -17.59 -7.28
C GLU A 50 19.18 -17.98 -6.65
N PRO A 51 18.23 -17.02 -6.56
CA PRO A 51 16.95 -17.24 -5.90
C PRO A 51 16.12 -18.39 -6.46
N ASP A 52 16.22 -18.66 -7.77
CA ASP A 52 15.54 -19.77 -8.44
C ASP A 52 16.03 -21.15 -7.92
N GLY A 53 17.24 -21.23 -7.35
CA GLY A 53 17.77 -22.42 -6.66
C GLY A 53 17.28 -22.57 -5.22
N SER A 54 16.52 -21.60 -4.70
CA SER A 54 15.95 -21.67 -3.36
C SER A 54 14.66 -22.50 -3.34
N SER A 55 14.36 -23.15 -2.21
CA SER A 55 13.11 -23.88 -2.03
C SER A 55 12.61 -23.80 -0.60
N VAL A 56 11.29 -23.92 -0.43
CA VAL A 56 10.62 -23.97 0.87
C VAL A 56 9.60 -25.09 0.85
N SER A 57 9.60 -25.91 1.89
CA SER A 57 8.55 -26.88 2.17
C SER A 57 8.04 -26.70 3.60
N VAL A 58 6.73 -26.80 3.80
CA VAL A 58 6.09 -26.68 5.12
C VAL A 58 5.00 -27.74 5.23
N THR A 59 4.97 -28.44 6.35
CA THR A 59 3.93 -29.40 6.71
C THR A 59 3.32 -29.01 8.05
N VAL A 60 2.01 -28.97 8.11
CA VAL A 60 1.21 -28.62 9.29
C VAL A 60 0.35 -29.80 9.67
N GLU A 61 0.36 -30.18 10.95
CA GLU A 61 -0.57 -31.19 11.47
C GLU A 61 -1.95 -30.54 11.68
N THR A 62 -2.99 -31.10 11.07
CA THR A 62 -4.32 -30.48 11.04
C THR A 62 -5.00 -30.41 12.41
N ASP A 63 -4.71 -31.35 13.31
CA ASP A 63 -5.26 -31.36 14.67
C ASP A 63 -4.59 -30.35 15.61
N SER A 64 -3.47 -29.76 15.17
CA SER A 64 -2.70 -28.77 15.93
C SER A 64 -3.23 -27.33 15.78
N LEU A 65 -4.31 -27.13 15.02
CA LEU A 65 -4.90 -25.83 14.78
C LEU A 65 -5.69 -25.36 16.03
N GLU A 66 -5.29 -24.24 16.60
CA GLU A 66 -5.88 -23.65 17.80
C GLU A 66 -6.34 -22.21 17.58
N VAL A 67 -7.58 -21.89 17.98
CA VAL A 67 -8.12 -20.54 17.88
C VAL A 67 -7.54 -19.66 19.00
N ARG A 68 -6.65 -18.73 18.63
CA ARG A 68 -5.98 -17.81 19.57
C ARG A 68 -6.78 -16.56 19.86
N GLU A 69 -7.33 -15.95 18.81
CA GLU A 69 -8.08 -14.71 18.94
C GLU A 69 -9.30 -14.74 18.03
N GLY A 70 -10.39 -14.12 18.48
CA GLY A 70 -11.55 -13.81 17.66
C GLY A 70 -11.86 -12.33 17.84
N SER A 71 -11.82 -11.58 16.75
CA SER A 71 -12.10 -10.13 16.76
C SER A 71 -13.36 -9.83 15.95
N GLY A 72 -14.08 -8.76 16.32
CA GLY A 72 -15.43 -8.51 15.82
C GLY A 72 -16.48 -9.38 16.50
N GLY A 73 -17.65 -9.50 15.87
CA GLY A 73 -18.82 -10.18 16.44
C GLY A 73 -19.56 -9.34 17.48
N LEU A 74 -20.81 -9.72 17.77
CA LEU A 74 -21.66 -9.02 18.76
C LEU A 74 -21.25 -9.34 20.22
N LYS A 75 -20.62 -10.50 20.43
CA LYS A 75 -20.17 -10.99 21.75
C LYS A 75 -18.70 -11.41 21.66
N PRO A 76 -17.91 -11.29 22.74
CA PRO A 76 -16.55 -11.81 22.77
C PRO A 76 -16.54 -13.35 22.63
N LEU A 77 -15.47 -13.89 22.04
CA LEU A 77 -15.31 -15.32 21.81
C LEU A 77 -14.99 -16.04 23.13
N THR A 78 -15.85 -16.95 23.56
CA THR A 78 -15.67 -17.74 24.79
C THR A 78 -14.82 -18.99 24.54
N ASP A 79 -14.37 -19.65 25.61
CA ASP A 79 -13.62 -20.91 25.49
C ASP A 79 -14.48 -22.06 24.93
N ALA A 80 -15.78 -22.06 25.24
CA ALA A 80 -16.73 -23.00 24.66
C ALA A 80 -16.84 -22.81 23.14
N ASP A 81 -16.95 -21.56 22.68
CA ASP A 81 -16.99 -21.25 21.25
C ASP A 81 -15.70 -21.70 20.54
N ARG A 82 -14.54 -21.50 21.17
CA ARG A 82 -13.24 -21.93 20.63
C ARG A 82 -13.17 -23.45 20.48
N ALA A 83 -13.67 -24.19 21.47
CA ALA A 83 -13.71 -25.65 21.44
C ALA A 83 -14.66 -26.15 20.34
N GLU A 84 -15.81 -25.52 20.16
CA GLU A 84 -16.77 -25.85 19.10
C GLU A 84 -16.20 -25.55 17.70
N ILE A 85 -15.52 -24.42 17.53
CA ILE A 85 -14.83 -24.09 16.28
C ILE A 85 -13.74 -25.12 15.98
N LYS A 86 -12.94 -25.52 16.97
CA LYS A 86 -11.91 -26.56 16.81
C LYS A 86 -12.52 -27.88 16.34
N ARG A 87 -13.64 -28.29 16.93
CA ARG A 87 -14.38 -29.50 16.51
C ARG A 87 -14.90 -29.37 15.07
N THR A 88 -15.49 -28.24 14.72
CA THR A 88 -16.01 -27.96 13.38
C THR A 88 -14.90 -27.99 12.32
N LEU A 89 -13.71 -27.44 12.63
CA LEU A 89 -12.54 -27.49 11.74
C LEU A 89 -12.11 -28.93 11.46
N ALA A 90 -12.16 -29.80 12.46
CA ALA A 90 -11.77 -31.20 12.34
C ALA A 90 -12.78 -32.07 11.57
N ASP A 91 -14.05 -31.67 11.56
CA ASP A 91 -15.14 -32.43 10.95
C ASP A 91 -14.94 -32.69 9.45
N LYS A 92 -15.62 -33.74 8.96
CA LYS A 92 -15.60 -34.18 7.56
C LYS A 92 -16.00 -33.09 6.57
N ALA A 93 -16.87 -32.17 6.99
CA ALA A 93 -17.31 -31.05 6.16
C ALA A 93 -16.15 -30.09 5.83
N LEU A 94 -15.26 -29.84 6.80
CA LEU A 94 -14.11 -28.94 6.65
C LEU A 94 -12.83 -29.73 6.37
N LEU A 95 -11.89 -29.83 7.30
CA LEU A 95 -10.56 -30.40 7.03
C LEU A 95 -10.56 -31.93 7.02
N HIS A 96 -11.51 -32.58 7.70
CA HIS A 96 -11.57 -34.04 7.84
C HIS A 96 -10.22 -34.60 8.34
N THR A 97 -9.76 -34.09 9.49
CA THR A 97 -8.38 -34.29 9.99
C THR A 97 -7.99 -35.77 10.11
N ALA A 98 -8.94 -36.63 10.48
CA ALA A 98 -8.73 -38.07 10.55
C ALA A 98 -8.32 -38.72 9.21
N ALA A 99 -8.82 -38.24 8.08
CA ALA A 99 -8.48 -38.75 6.75
C ALA A 99 -7.35 -37.95 6.08
N HIS A 100 -7.17 -36.69 6.48
CA HIS A 100 -6.16 -35.78 5.95
C HIS A 100 -5.42 -35.11 7.11
N PRO A 101 -4.48 -35.82 7.76
CA PRO A 101 -3.82 -35.35 8.97
C PRO A 101 -2.83 -34.20 8.72
N THR A 102 -2.54 -33.89 7.46
CA THR A 102 -1.52 -32.89 7.09
C THR A 102 -2.04 -31.90 6.05
N ILE A 103 -1.60 -30.66 6.21
CA ILE A 103 -1.61 -29.61 5.19
C ILE A 103 -0.16 -29.40 4.76
N ALA A 104 0.10 -29.41 3.45
CA ALA A 104 1.45 -29.32 2.92
C ALA A 104 1.58 -28.19 1.91
N PHE A 105 2.65 -27.42 2.01
CA PHE A 105 3.05 -26.41 1.03
C PHE A 105 4.44 -26.75 0.49
N ARG A 106 4.60 -26.62 -0.84
CA ARG A 106 5.90 -26.79 -1.51
C ARG A 106 6.09 -25.70 -2.55
N SER A 107 7.17 -24.93 -2.43
CA SER A 107 7.51 -23.91 -3.42
C SER A 107 7.83 -24.53 -4.78
N THR A 108 7.37 -23.89 -5.84
CA THR A 108 7.73 -24.17 -7.23
C THR A 108 8.62 -23.08 -7.81
N ARG A 109 8.54 -21.85 -7.28
CA ARG A 109 9.36 -20.72 -7.71
C ARG A 109 9.58 -19.72 -6.57
N ILE A 110 10.80 -19.21 -6.44
CA ILE A 110 11.14 -18.14 -5.50
C ILE A 110 11.83 -17.03 -6.29
N THR A 111 11.33 -15.80 -6.20
CA THR A 111 11.90 -14.65 -6.88
C THR A 111 12.06 -13.46 -5.94
N GLY A 112 12.95 -12.53 -6.30
CA GLY A 112 13.17 -11.28 -5.57
C GLY A 112 14.49 -11.27 -4.81
N THR A 113 14.51 -10.55 -3.70
CA THR A 113 15.67 -10.30 -2.84
C THR A 113 15.38 -10.71 -1.41
N PRO A 114 16.40 -10.88 -0.54
CA PRO A 114 16.17 -11.13 0.90
C PRO A 114 15.28 -10.08 1.60
N GLN A 115 15.18 -8.87 1.03
CA GLN A 115 14.36 -7.78 1.57
C GLN A 115 12.93 -7.75 1.01
N SER A 116 12.70 -8.31 -0.18
CA SER A 116 11.39 -8.36 -0.84
C SER A 116 11.39 -9.57 -1.78
N PHE A 117 10.66 -10.62 -1.41
CA PHE A 117 10.59 -11.84 -2.18
C PHE A 117 9.16 -12.35 -2.30
N GLU A 118 8.95 -13.13 -3.34
CA GLU A 118 7.70 -13.81 -3.68
C GLU A 118 7.97 -15.30 -3.84
N ILE A 119 7.15 -16.11 -3.18
CA ILE A 119 7.21 -17.57 -3.19
C ILE A 119 5.92 -18.09 -3.80
N THR A 120 6.01 -18.67 -4.99
CA THR A 120 4.92 -19.43 -5.61
C THR A 120 5.11 -20.91 -5.28
N GLY A 121 4.02 -21.61 -4.98
CA GLY A 121 4.06 -23.03 -4.67
C GLY A 121 2.70 -23.69 -4.66
N GLU A 122 2.72 -25.00 -4.48
CA GLU A 122 1.52 -25.82 -4.38
C GLU A 122 1.13 -26.00 -2.92
N LEU A 123 -0.12 -25.65 -2.60
CA LEU A 123 -0.73 -25.86 -1.29
C LEU A 123 -1.74 -26.98 -1.36
N THR A 124 -1.53 -28.02 -0.56
CA THR A 124 -2.42 -29.17 -0.44
C THR A 124 -3.21 -29.10 0.86
N ILE A 125 -4.53 -28.96 0.76
CA ILE A 125 -5.47 -28.99 1.89
C ILE A 125 -6.53 -30.02 1.57
N LYS A 126 -6.80 -30.94 2.51
CA LYS A 126 -7.82 -32.01 2.34
C LYS A 126 -7.61 -32.82 1.05
N GLY A 127 -6.35 -33.14 0.76
CA GLY A 127 -5.96 -33.87 -0.46
C GLY A 127 -6.17 -33.12 -1.78
N ARG A 128 -6.55 -31.83 -1.76
CA ARG A 128 -6.67 -30.99 -2.95
C ARG A 128 -5.51 -30.01 -3.02
N THR A 129 -4.84 -29.98 -4.16
CA THR A 129 -3.67 -29.15 -4.41
C THR A 129 -4.03 -27.98 -5.30
N HIS A 130 -3.65 -26.77 -4.88
CA HIS A 130 -3.85 -25.54 -5.63
C HIS A 130 -2.59 -24.66 -5.58
N PRO A 131 -2.26 -23.94 -6.67
CA PRO A 131 -1.17 -22.98 -6.67
C PRO A 131 -1.52 -21.79 -5.79
N VAL A 132 -0.58 -21.37 -4.96
CA VAL A 132 -0.66 -20.17 -4.13
C VAL A 132 0.64 -19.38 -4.20
N THR A 133 0.50 -18.06 -4.03
CA THR A 133 1.63 -17.15 -3.99
C THR A 133 1.65 -16.46 -2.63
N ALA A 134 2.81 -16.51 -1.98
CA ALA A 134 3.09 -15.81 -0.72
C ALA A 134 4.11 -14.69 -0.98
N HIS A 135 3.85 -13.51 -0.44
CA HIS A 135 4.76 -12.37 -0.54
C HIS A 135 5.29 -12.02 0.86
N LYS A 136 6.55 -11.59 0.94
CA LYS A 136 7.05 -10.97 2.17
C LYS A 136 6.27 -9.67 2.40
N ARG A 137 5.48 -9.62 3.47
CA ARG A 137 4.94 -8.35 3.96
C ARG A 137 6.05 -7.62 4.70
N SER A 138 6.45 -6.44 4.22
CA SER A 138 7.39 -5.57 4.93
C SER A 138 6.80 -5.22 6.30
N GLY A 139 7.52 -5.59 7.36
CA GLY A 139 7.13 -5.24 8.72
C GLY A 139 7.38 -3.76 8.98
N PRO A 140 6.78 -3.18 10.04
CA PRO A 140 7.01 -1.78 10.43
C PRO A 140 8.50 -1.43 10.53
N SER A 141 9.35 -2.38 10.91
CA SER A 141 10.80 -2.17 11.07
C SER A 141 11.51 -1.75 9.78
N ASP A 142 11.14 -2.30 8.61
CA ASP A 142 11.78 -1.94 7.33
C ASP A 142 11.37 -0.51 6.90
N GLU A 143 10.11 -0.14 7.15
CA GLU A 143 9.61 1.23 6.93
C GLU A 143 10.29 2.24 7.87
N LEU A 144 10.46 1.87 9.14
CA LEU A 144 11.10 2.70 10.15
C LEU A 144 12.58 2.95 9.84
N PHE A 145 13.31 1.97 9.32
CA PHE A 145 14.70 2.17 8.89
C PHE A 145 14.78 3.18 7.75
N THR A 146 13.92 3.01 6.73
CA THR A 146 13.84 3.93 5.58
C THR A 146 13.53 5.36 6.04
N ALA A 147 12.57 5.53 6.94
CA ALA A 147 12.22 6.82 7.51
C ALA A 147 13.38 7.42 8.32
N ARG A 148 14.07 6.63 9.15
CA ARG A 148 15.22 7.10 9.96
C ARG A 148 16.39 7.55 9.09
N VAL A 149 16.73 6.79 8.05
CA VAL A 149 17.79 7.17 7.10
C VAL A 149 17.41 8.47 6.38
N ALA A 150 16.17 8.60 5.93
CA ALA A 150 15.69 9.84 5.32
C ALA A 150 15.84 11.04 6.29
N VAL A 151 15.36 10.91 7.54
CA VAL A 151 15.49 11.94 8.57
C VAL A 151 16.96 12.29 8.84
N ALA A 152 17.84 11.29 8.93
CA ALA A 152 19.27 11.50 9.15
C ALA A 152 19.92 12.25 7.98
N LEU A 153 19.62 11.89 6.74
CA LEU A 153 20.13 12.56 5.54
C LEU A 153 19.63 14.00 5.44
N PHE A 154 18.33 14.24 5.66
CA PHE A 154 17.77 15.60 5.66
C PHE A 154 18.34 16.45 6.79
N GLY A 155 18.55 15.86 7.98
CA GLY A 155 19.19 16.54 9.11
C GLY A 155 20.65 16.92 8.81
N ALA A 156 21.45 15.98 8.30
CA ALA A 156 22.83 16.22 7.92
C ALA A 156 22.95 17.28 6.83
N LEU A 157 22.09 17.23 5.81
CA LEU A 157 22.02 18.23 4.75
C LEU A 157 21.63 19.61 5.32
N GLY A 158 20.65 19.67 6.21
CA GLY A 158 20.24 20.91 6.87
C GLY A 158 21.37 21.53 7.71
N ILE A 159 22.12 20.72 8.45
CA ILE A 159 23.29 21.16 9.22
C ILE A 159 24.38 21.69 8.28
N ALA A 160 24.70 20.96 7.21
CA ALA A 160 25.71 21.39 6.24
C ALA A 160 25.34 22.74 5.60
N LEU A 161 24.09 22.91 5.17
CA LEU A 161 23.59 24.17 4.62
C LEU A 161 23.62 25.30 5.65
N ALA A 162 23.27 25.02 6.91
CA ALA A 162 23.31 26.01 7.98
C ALA A 162 24.74 26.52 8.23
N VAL A 163 25.74 25.63 8.19
CA VAL A 163 27.16 26.00 8.33
C VAL A 163 27.63 26.84 7.14
N ILE A 164 27.25 26.49 5.90
CA ILE A 164 27.62 27.26 4.70
C ILE A 164 27.07 28.69 4.75
N VAL A 165 25.84 28.87 5.22
CA VAL A 165 25.16 30.17 5.26
C VAL A 165 25.48 30.93 6.56
N GLN A 166 26.34 30.39 7.43
CA GLN A 166 26.77 31.04 8.66
C GLN A 166 27.41 32.41 8.35
N GLY A 167 26.91 33.47 9.02
CA GLY A 167 27.32 34.85 8.75
C GLY A 167 26.37 35.63 7.82
N HIS A 168 25.34 35.01 7.27
CA HIS A 168 24.29 35.69 6.51
C HIS A 168 23.11 36.11 7.40
N SER A 169 22.27 37.03 6.91
CA SER A 169 21.12 37.52 7.68
C SER A 169 20.14 36.40 8.01
N VAL A 170 19.75 36.28 9.30
CA VAL A 170 18.76 35.29 9.75
C VAL A 170 17.40 35.52 9.07
N GLY A 171 17.08 36.77 8.72
CA GLY A 171 15.86 37.15 8.01
C GLY A 171 15.76 36.53 6.60
N PHE A 172 16.87 36.41 5.88
CA PHE A 172 16.90 35.73 4.57
C PHE A 172 16.50 34.26 4.69
N LEU A 173 17.10 33.54 5.64
CA LEU A 173 16.83 32.12 5.88
C LEU A 173 15.38 31.89 6.33
N ALA A 174 14.89 32.73 7.24
CA ALA A 174 13.50 32.68 7.68
C ALA A 174 12.54 32.90 6.50
N GLN A 175 12.81 33.89 5.64
CA GLN A 175 11.96 34.18 4.49
C GLN A 175 11.97 33.05 3.45
N LEU A 176 13.13 32.44 3.18
CA LEU A 176 13.24 31.27 2.30
C LEU A 176 12.39 30.11 2.84
N ALA A 177 12.59 29.74 4.11
CA ALA A 177 11.89 28.62 4.74
C ALA A 177 10.38 28.83 4.74
N THR A 178 9.91 30.02 5.16
CA THR A 178 8.48 30.37 5.14
C THR A 178 7.90 30.36 3.73
N THR A 179 8.65 30.83 2.73
CA THR A 179 8.18 30.84 1.33
C THR A 179 8.03 29.43 0.78
N VAL A 180 8.99 28.53 1.05
CA VAL A 180 8.92 27.12 0.63
C VAL A 180 7.76 26.41 1.34
N ALA A 181 7.58 26.64 2.64
CA ALA A 181 6.47 26.07 3.39
C ALA A 181 5.11 26.54 2.87
N ALA A 182 4.96 27.84 2.62
CA ALA A 182 3.74 28.43 2.05
C ALA A 182 3.43 27.89 0.64
N SER A 183 4.46 27.57 -0.15
CA SER A 183 4.30 27.13 -1.54
C SER A 183 4.09 25.62 -1.65
N ALA A 184 4.72 24.79 -0.82
CA ALA A 184 4.61 23.33 -0.94
C ALA A 184 3.64 22.71 0.06
N VAL A 185 3.67 23.15 1.32
CA VAL A 185 2.96 22.49 2.43
C VAL A 185 1.52 22.99 2.53
N THR A 186 1.31 24.30 2.48
CA THR A 186 -0.02 24.92 2.58
C THR A 186 -1.02 24.41 1.53
N PRO A 187 -0.72 24.43 0.21
CA PRO A 187 -1.64 23.88 -0.79
C PRO A 187 -1.90 22.39 -0.60
N THR A 188 -0.86 21.64 -0.22
CA THR A 188 -0.98 20.20 0.03
C THR A 188 -1.96 19.89 1.16
N LEU A 189 -1.83 20.57 2.31
CA LEU A 189 -2.74 20.41 3.44
C LEU A 189 -4.16 20.85 3.08
N LEU A 190 -4.30 22.00 2.42
CA LEU A 190 -5.62 22.52 2.04
C LEU A 190 -6.34 21.58 1.07
N TYR A 191 -5.65 21.06 0.06
CA TYR A 191 -6.24 20.08 -0.84
C TYR A 191 -6.56 18.76 -0.16
N THR A 192 -5.72 18.31 0.76
CA THR A 192 -5.97 17.07 1.51
C THR A 192 -7.22 17.17 2.40
N PHE A 193 -7.44 18.31 3.06
CA PHE A 193 -8.59 18.49 3.97
C PHE A 193 -9.88 18.88 3.26
N TYR A 194 -9.80 19.73 2.23
CA TYR A 194 -11.00 20.33 1.62
C TYR A 194 -11.32 19.81 0.21
N TRP A 195 -10.41 19.07 -0.44
CA TRP A 195 -10.63 18.58 -1.79
C TRP A 195 -10.61 17.05 -1.88
N ARG A 196 -11.81 16.47 -1.89
CA ARG A 196 -12.05 15.02 -1.95
C ARG A 196 -11.38 14.27 -3.13
N HIS A 197 -10.94 14.98 -4.16
CA HIS A 197 -10.36 14.39 -5.37
C HIS A 197 -8.86 14.64 -5.51
N PHE A 198 -8.21 15.11 -4.44
CA PHE A 198 -6.77 15.24 -4.39
C PHE A 198 -6.13 13.83 -4.36
N ASN A 199 -5.21 13.56 -5.28
CA ASN A 199 -4.63 12.24 -5.48
C ASN A 199 -3.10 12.28 -5.42
N ARG A 200 -2.47 11.10 -5.44
CA ARG A 200 -0.99 10.97 -5.39
C ARG A 200 -0.29 11.78 -6.48
N THR A 201 -0.84 11.82 -7.70
CA THR A 201 -0.23 12.60 -8.80
C THR A 201 -0.31 14.10 -8.51
N GLY A 202 -1.45 14.58 -8.03
CA GLY A 202 -1.63 15.96 -7.57
C GLY A 202 -0.67 16.34 -6.45
N LEU A 203 -0.53 15.48 -5.44
CA LEU A 203 0.41 15.65 -4.33
C LEU A 203 1.86 15.81 -4.81
N LEU A 204 2.32 14.92 -5.69
CA LEU A 204 3.69 14.97 -6.22
C LEU A 204 3.93 16.24 -7.05
N TRP A 205 2.95 16.66 -7.85
CA TRP A 205 3.04 17.89 -8.64
C TRP A 205 3.09 19.15 -7.76
N THR A 206 2.27 19.21 -6.71
CA THR A 206 2.28 20.33 -5.75
C THR A 206 3.63 20.42 -5.04
N VAL A 207 4.11 19.30 -4.48
CA VAL A 207 5.32 19.29 -3.65
C VAL A 207 6.56 19.50 -4.52
N TYR A 208 6.79 18.67 -5.54
CA TYR A 208 7.99 18.83 -6.37
C TYR A 208 7.93 20.10 -7.21
N GLY A 209 6.81 20.37 -7.87
CA GLY A 209 6.65 21.55 -8.69
C GLY A 209 6.71 22.84 -7.89
N GLY A 210 6.03 22.91 -6.75
CA GLY A 210 6.06 24.06 -5.85
C GLY A 210 7.44 24.30 -5.24
N THR A 211 8.11 23.25 -4.76
CA THR A 211 9.47 23.36 -4.21
C THR A 211 10.50 23.74 -5.28
N THR A 212 10.51 23.08 -6.44
CA THR A 212 11.45 23.38 -7.54
C THR A 212 11.25 24.79 -8.08
N LEU A 213 10.00 25.22 -8.28
CA LEU A 213 9.71 26.58 -8.74
C LEU A 213 10.12 27.62 -7.70
N THR A 214 9.87 27.36 -6.42
CA THR A 214 10.27 28.27 -5.33
C THR A 214 11.79 28.39 -5.26
N ILE A 215 12.51 27.27 -5.25
CA ILE A 215 13.98 27.26 -5.21
C ILE A 215 14.56 27.96 -6.44
N GLY A 216 14.04 27.66 -7.64
CA GLY A 216 14.46 28.32 -8.88
C GLY A 216 14.28 29.83 -8.82
N LEU A 217 13.08 30.31 -8.49
CA LEU A 217 12.80 31.75 -8.34
C LEU A 217 13.68 32.42 -7.29
N TYR A 218 14.06 31.71 -6.23
CA TYR A 218 14.92 32.25 -5.18
C TYR A 218 16.39 32.32 -5.59
N LEU A 219 16.88 31.33 -6.36
CA LEU A 219 18.24 31.34 -6.92
C LEU A 219 18.46 32.48 -7.93
N PHE A 220 17.41 32.84 -8.69
CA PHE A 220 17.43 33.95 -9.65
C PHE A 220 16.89 35.28 -9.08
N SER A 221 16.80 35.39 -7.74
CA SER A 221 16.33 36.58 -7.03
C SER A 221 17.47 37.50 -6.62
N THR A 222 17.16 38.79 -6.42
CA THR A 222 18.09 39.81 -5.86
C THR A 222 18.62 39.47 -4.47
N ALA A 223 18.03 38.46 -3.83
CA ALA A 223 18.47 37.91 -2.56
C ALA A 223 19.77 37.09 -2.68
N VAL A 224 20.10 36.54 -3.86
CA VAL A 224 21.30 35.74 -4.09
C VAL A 224 22.37 36.50 -4.88
N SER A 225 21.97 37.43 -5.74
CA SER A 225 22.86 38.17 -6.66
C SER A 225 22.39 39.63 -6.81
N GLY A 226 23.33 40.58 -6.91
CA GLY A 226 23.01 41.97 -7.30
C GLY A 226 22.53 42.94 -6.20
N SER A 227 22.61 42.60 -4.89
CA SER A 227 22.36 43.55 -3.80
C SER A 227 23.48 43.57 -2.75
N PRO A 228 23.67 44.67 -1.97
CA PRO A 228 24.76 44.78 -0.99
C PRO A 228 24.72 43.74 0.14
N THR A 229 23.60 43.04 0.30
CA THR A 229 23.36 41.98 1.30
C THR A 229 23.17 40.59 0.66
N ALA A 230 23.44 40.45 -0.64
CA ALA A 230 23.33 39.20 -1.38
C ALA A 230 24.51 38.24 -1.12
N LEU A 231 24.27 36.94 -1.35
CA LEU A 231 25.28 35.87 -1.25
C LEU A 231 26.47 36.07 -2.22
N ILE A 232 26.22 36.59 -3.43
CA ILE A 232 27.25 36.86 -4.45
C ILE A 232 27.08 38.29 -4.98
N PRO A 233 27.76 39.28 -4.37
CA PRO A 233 27.61 40.69 -4.76
C PRO A 233 28.24 41.05 -6.12
N THR A 234 29.16 40.24 -6.64
CA THR A 234 30.01 40.53 -7.81
C THR A 234 29.43 40.10 -9.16
N ALA A 235 28.31 39.37 -9.16
CA ALA A 235 27.66 38.89 -10.38
C ALA A 235 26.17 39.27 -10.37
N ASP A 236 25.62 39.65 -11.52
CA ASP A 236 24.28 40.24 -11.64
C ASP A 236 23.40 39.40 -12.59
N PHE A 237 22.74 38.38 -12.05
CA PHE A 237 21.83 37.48 -12.79
C PHE A 237 20.39 37.54 -12.25
N ALA A 238 20.09 38.54 -11.43
CA ALA A 238 18.81 38.70 -10.76
C ALA A 238 17.72 39.24 -11.71
N TRP A 239 17.21 38.38 -12.59
CA TRP A 239 16.13 38.77 -13.51
C TRP A 239 14.81 39.05 -12.76
N PHE A 240 14.57 38.41 -11.61
CA PHE A 240 13.35 38.57 -10.81
C PHE A 240 13.53 39.66 -9.72
N GLY A 241 13.70 40.92 -10.16
CA GLY A 241 14.30 41.99 -9.38
C GLY A 241 13.53 42.64 -8.22
N LYS A 242 12.19 42.56 -8.14
CA LYS A 242 11.40 43.40 -7.19
C LYS A 242 10.20 42.75 -6.50
N SER A 243 9.89 41.49 -6.80
CA SER A 243 8.64 40.87 -6.35
C SER A 243 8.91 39.65 -5.51
N ARG A 244 8.45 39.71 -4.25
CA ARG A 244 8.47 38.62 -3.25
C ARG A 244 8.16 37.28 -3.95
N PRO A 245 9.12 36.34 -4.07
CA PRO A 245 8.96 35.11 -4.85
C PRO A 245 7.69 34.32 -4.51
N ALA A 246 7.27 34.40 -3.24
CA ALA A 246 6.04 33.84 -2.70
C ALA A 246 4.77 34.22 -3.50
N MET A 247 4.70 35.43 -4.06
CA MET A 247 3.51 35.89 -4.79
C MET A 247 3.27 35.09 -6.08
N VAL A 248 4.31 34.47 -6.62
CA VAL A 248 4.24 33.67 -7.85
C VAL A 248 4.28 32.19 -7.53
N SER A 249 5.16 31.78 -6.61
CA SER A 249 5.34 30.37 -6.28
C SER A 249 4.11 29.77 -5.58
N VAL A 250 3.44 30.53 -4.70
CA VAL A 250 2.27 30.02 -3.96
C VAL A 250 1.10 29.75 -4.91
N PRO A 251 0.61 30.69 -5.73
CA PRO A 251 -0.47 30.41 -6.68
C PRO A 251 -0.08 29.33 -7.70
N ALA A 252 1.16 29.35 -8.19
CA ALA A 252 1.63 28.34 -9.13
C ALA A 252 1.61 26.93 -8.52
N ALA A 253 1.97 26.76 -7.25
CA ALA A 253 1.91 25.47 -6.58
C ALA A 253 0.46 24.98 -6.38
N PHE A 254 -0.48 25.89 -6.08
CA PHE A 254 -1.92 25.57 -6.10
C PHE A 254 -2.36 25.09 -7.49
N LEU A 255 -2.00 25.83 -8.55
CA LEU A 255 -2.33 25.46 -9.93
C LEU A 255 -1.73 24.12 -10.34
N LEU A 256 -0.49 23.83 -9.96
CA LEU A 256 0.18 22.56 -10.23
C LEU A 256 -0.49 21.40 -9.48
N GLY A 257 -0.92 21.60 -8.24
CA GLY A 257 -1.70 20.62 -7.50
C GLY A 257 -3.06 20.33 -8.12
N TRP A 258 -3.74 21.39 -8.58
CA TRP A 258 -5.00 21.28 -9.30
C TRP A 258 -4.84 20.53 -10.63
N ALA A 259 -3.87 20.93 -11.45
CA ALA A 259 -3.55 20.33 -12.75
C ALA A 259 -3.08 18.88 -12.61
N GLY A 260 -2.19 18.58 -11.65
CA GLY A 260 -1.72 17.22 -11.37
C GLY A 260 -2.85 16.30 -10.90
N SER A 261 -3.79 16.83 -10.11
CA SER A 261 -4.96 16.07 -9.67
C SER A 261 -5.95 15.79 -10.82
N LEU A 262 -6.04 16.67 -11.81
CA LEU A 262 -6.82 16.46 -13.04
C LEU A 262 -6.12 15.48 -14.00
N ALA A 263 -4.80 15.59 -14.17
CA ALA A 263 -4.00 14.70 -14.99
C ALA A 263 -3.96 13.26 -14.44
N GLY A 264 -3.88 13.12 -13.11
CA GLY A 264 -3.99 11.83 -12.41
C GLY A 264 -5.32 11.14 -12.72
N ARG A 265 -6.43 11.89 -12.70
CA ARG A 265 -7.77 11.36 -13.06
C ARG A 265 -7.87 10.89 -14.51
N ARG A 266 -7.14 11.53 -15.45
CA ARG A 266 -7.11 11.14 -16.87
C ARG A 266 -6.26 9.89 -17.14
N ARG A 267 -5.17 9.68 -16.40
CA ARG A 267 -4.40 8.42 -16.47
C ARG A 267 -5.16 7.22 -15.90
N SER A 268 -6.13 7.47 -15.02
CA SER A 268 -7.04 6.46 -14.48
C SER A 268 -8.18 6.03 -15.43
N GLY A 269 -8.07 6.23 -16.74
CA GLY A 269 -9.03 5.66 -17.70
C GLY A 269 -8.45 5.38 -19.09
N PRO A 270 -8.89 4.32 -19.79
CA PRO A 270 -9.13 2.95 -19.33
C PRO A 270 -7.83 2.10 -19.49
N ALA A 271 -7.58 1.19 -18.54
CA ALA A 271 -6.44 0.24 -18.49
C ALA A 271 -5.16 0.66 -17.73
N GLN A 272 -5.28 1.50 -16.70
CA GLN A 272 -4.55 1.20 -15.45
C GLN A 272 -5.50 0.36 -14.61
N ALA A 273 -5.05 -0.83 -14.21
CA ALA A 273 -5.79 -1.73 -13.32
C ALA A 273 -6.40 -0.88 -12.19
N PRO A 274 -7.71 -1.01 -11.94
CA PRO A 274 -8.41 -0.15 -11.01
C PRO A 274 -7.59 -0.07 -9.72
N GLU A 275 -7.35 1.14 -9.23
CA GLU A 275 -7.17 1.33 -7.80
C GLU A 275 -8.27 0.50 -7.17
N GLU A 276 -7.84 -0.60 -6.60
CA GLU A 276 -8.62 -1.77 -6.25
C GLU A 276 -9.73 -1.25 -5.31
N ASP A 277 -10.89 -0.92 -5.90
CA ASP A 277 -12.01 -0.31 -5.21
C ASP A 277 -12.27 -1.23 -4.03
N PRO A 278 -12.12 -0.78 -2.77
CA PRO A 278 -12.22 -1.67 -1.63
C PRO A 278 -13.50 -2.51 -1.69
N LEU A 279 -14.56 -2.00 -2.32
CA LEU A 279 -15.80 -2.72 -2.58
C LEU A 279 -15.73 -3.70 -3.76
N ALA A 280 -15.00 -3.40 -4.85
CA ALA A 280 -14.80 -4.33 -5.96
C ALA A 280 -13.81 -5.45 -5.61
N VAL A 281 -12.83 -5.16 -4.77
CA VAL A 281 -11.87 -6.10 -4.20
C VAL A 281 -12.56 -6.94 -3.15
N ASP A 282 -13.32 -6.32 -2.24
CA ASP A 282 -14.18 -7.05 -1.32
C ASP A 282 -15.15 -7.92 -2.12
N ALA A 283 -15.79 -7.41 -3.19
CA ALA A 283 -16.69 -8.18 -4.04
C ALA A 283 -15.99 -9.31 -4.82
N LEU A 284 -14.76 -9.11 -5.30
CA LEU A 284 -13.97 -10.11 -6.03
C LEU A 284 -13.47 -11.20 -5.08
N LEU A 285 -12.98 -10.82 -3.89
CA LEU A 285 -12.65 -11.72 -2.79
C LEU A 285 -13.89 -12.44 -2.26
N LEU A 286 -15.06 -11.81 -2.34
CA LEU A 286 -16.32 -12.34 -1.86
C LEU A 286 -17.02 -13.33 -2.77
N THR A 287 -17.00 -13.05 -4.06
CA THR A 287 -17.82 -13.76 -5.05
C THR A 287 -16.98 -14.55 -6.04
N GLY A 288 -15.66 -14.39 -6.01
CA GLY A 288 -14.73 -15.02 -6.96
C GLY A 288 -14.90 -14.53 -8.40
N ARG A 289 -15.66 -13.45 -8.64
CA ARG A 289 -15.90 -12.88 -9.97
C ARG A 289 -15.86 -11.36 -9.94
N PRO A 290 -15.20 -10.70 -10.90
CA PRO A 290 -15.21 -9.24 -10.99
C PRO A 290 -16.63 -8.76 -11.30
N LEU A 291 -17.06 -7.66 -10.67
CA LEU A 291 -18.34 -7.02 -10.97
C LEU A 291 -18.28 -6.42 -12.38
N THR A 292 -18.61 -7.22 -13.39
CA THR A 292 -18.85 -6.69 -14.73
C THR A 292 -20.10 -5.83 -14.66
N SER A 293 -19.92 -4.52 -14.87
CA SER A 293 -21.02 -3.57 -15.09
C SER A 293 -21.99 -4.16 -16.11
N ARG A 294 -23.13 -4.65 -15.63
CA ARG A 294 -24.20 -5.10 -16.50
C ARG A 294 -24.88 -3.83 -17.00
N ALA A 295 -24.52 -3.41 -18.21
CA ALA A 295 -25.27 -2.41 -18.94
C ALA A 295 -26.74 -2.83 -18.89
N VAL A 296 -27.56 -2.02 -18.23
CA VAL A 296 -29.01 -2.17 -18.22
C VAL A 296 -29.45 -1.89 -19.64
N THR A 297 -29.72 -2.94 -20.41
CA THR A 297 -30.45 -2.82 -21.67
C THR A 297 -31.84 -2.30 -21.32
N PRO A 298 -32.28 -1.14 -21.83
CA PRO A 298 -33.64 -0.68 -21.57
C PRO A 298 -34.60 -1.71 -22.16
N GLN A 299 -35.49 -2.25 -21.32
CA GLN A 299 -36.60 -3.07 -21.77
C GLN A 299 -37.43 -2.23 -22.75
N GLY A 300 -37.49 -2.69 -24.00
CA GLY A 300 -38.39 -2.11 -25.00
C GLY A 300 -39.84 -2.26 -24.55
N PRO A 301 -40.72 -1.31 -24.94
CA PRO A 301 -42.11 -1.32 -24.50
C PRO A 301 -42.84 -2.59 -24.99
N SER A 302 -43.51 -3.24 -24.05
CA SER A 302 -44.39 -4.39 -24.23
C SER A 302 -45.42 -4.15 -25.34
N ALA A 303 -45.42 -5.04 -26.33
CA ALA A 303 -46.37 -5.05 -27.44
C ALA A 303 -47.81 -5.29 -26.93
N PRO A 304 -48.81 -4.53 -27.43
CA PRO A 304 -50.20 -4.79 -27.09
C PRO A 304 -50.75 -5.99 -27.87
N LEU A 305 -51.50 -6.84 -27.17
CA LEU A 305 -52.26 -7.97 -27.71
C LEU A 305 -53.21 -7.50 -28.82
N ARG A 306 -52.87 -7.80 -30.08
CA ARG A 306 -53.76 -7.57 -31.23
C ARG A 306 -54.66 -8.80 -31.43
N GLY A 307 -55.95 -8.59 -31.13
CA GLY A 307 -57.01 -9.55 -31.39
C GLY A 307 -57.13 -9.92 -32.86
N THR A 308 -57.36 -11.19 -33.09
CA THR A 308 -57.72 -11.79 -34.37
C THR A 308 -59.14 -11.38 -34.74
N HIS A 309 -59.30 -10.60 -35.80
CA HIS A 309 -60.52 -10.59 -36.61
C HIS A 309 -60.16 -10.45 -38.08
N ARG A 310 -60.35 -11.55 -38.83
CA ARG A 310 -60.50 -11.58 -40.28
C ARG A 310 -61.96 -11.19 -40.57
N PRO A 311 -62.26 -10.42 -41.64
CA PRO A 311 -62.70 -11.11 -42.85
C PRO A 311 -62.33 -10.42 -44.19
N LEU A 312 -62.41 -11.25 -45.23
CA LEU A 312 -62.43 -11.02 -46.69
C LEU A 312 -61.20 -10.38 -47.35
#